data_AF-A0A6P5F9M8-F1
#
_entry.id   AF-A0A6P5F9M8-F1
#
_cell.length_a   1.000
_cell.length_b   1.000
_cell.length_c   1.000
_cell.angle_alpha   90.00
_cell.angle_beta   90.00
_cell.angle_gamma   90.00
#
_symmetry.space_group_name_H-M   'P 1'
#
loop_
_entity.id
_entity.type
_entity.pdbx_description
1 polymer ?
#
loop_
_entity_poly.entity_id
_entity_poly.type
_entity_poly.pdbx_seq_one_letter_code
_entity_poly.pdbx_strand_id
1 'polypeptide(L)'
;MQSSRPRNPHAKMGEKSSPRGPNPKISPSKSPRGTPISSDSSDSRSIRGPERKSSPKSASSVEKRTTKAASEMQQQLSQLQEELKKEQGEKNRALKEIAEMRKEMINSRRGGNEDSGDGGNNRNGNAVETLEKEVKNAKDSERKMLESLVAQTKQLEQTKILLEEAKLVIRSLQESKKSLETASDSGNLEEITILRNELKLAVEAEENSKKAMDDLAIALKEVTTEASWVKERFSEAQAKLEKVRAEAESSRALFDSMEEKLRLACEESERLKSEGEESVAAWNEKERGFLNCMKMCEEEINKAKQEKVKLIESQKVTREENSKLRDVLKQAVNEATVAKEALEIARSENSQLKDLILEKENESQSIKQEFENLKVSEAAAKDEIKELSNLIATTKSTAGKSKLASSSEVDIWQRPKWKEERPRIQNGRRHSIGEPAKFKVPVLDTTQKEDWFVASLSNVSDMKATSSIATDYMEHEYDLVDGTHLDGMENSVKQKKKKTILRRFGDLLRRSNFRRSNSSSLRSS
;
A
#
# COMPACT_ATOMS: atom_id res chain seq x y z
N MET A 1 25.99 52.68 -60.66
CA MET A 1 25.47 53.99 -60.20
C MET A 1 25.15 53.82 -58.71
N GLN A 2 25.92 54.43 -57.82
CA GLN A 2 25.56 55.67 -57.07
C GLN A 2 24.36 55.47 -56.11
N SER A 3 24.39 55.89 -54.83
CA SER A 3 25.50 56.39 -54.01
C SER A 3 25.18 56.33 -52.48
N SER A 4 26.25 56.26 -51.69
CA SER A 4 26.55 57.04 -50.46
C SER A 4 25.70 57.03 -49.16
N ARG A 5 26.43 56.66 -48.08
CA ARG A 5 26.29 57.05 -46.65
C ARG A 5 26.53 58.57 -46.42
N PRO A 6 26.11 59.20 -45.29
CA PRO A 6 26.82 59.17 -43.97
C PRO A 6 25.87 59.15 -42.72
N ARG A 7 26.25 58.73 -41.49
CA ARG A 7 27.02 59.42 -40.41
C ARG A 7 26.63 60.91 -40.22
N ASN A 8 26.36 61.47 -39.03
CA ASN A 8 27.10 61.39 -37.75
C ASN A 8 26.23 61.82 -36.50
N PRO A 9 26.73 61.80 -35.24
CA PRO A 9 25.95 62.05 -34.00
C PRO A 9 26.27 63.41 -33.30
N HIS A 10 25.88 63.53 -32.00
CA HIS A 10 25.98 64.64 -31.01
C HIS A 10 24.69 65.49 -30.83
N ALA A 11 24.36 66.07 -29.65
CA ALA A 11 24.72 65.82 -28.23
C ALA A 11 23.93 66.78 -27.27
N LYS A 12 23.97 66.52 -25.94
CA LYS A 12 23.73 67.48 -24.81
C LYS A 12 22.28 68.01 -24.61
N MET A 13 21.77 68.41 -23.42
CA MET A 13 22.21 68.42 -21.99
C MET A 13 20.99 68.62 -21.04
N GLY A 14 21.15 68.34 -19.73
CA GLY A 14 20.23 68.71 -18.62
C GLY A 14 19.65 67.49 -17.87
N GLU A 15 20.12 67.09 -16.67
CA GLU A 15 19.90 67.71 -15.34
C GLU A 15 18.40 67.86 -14.98
N LYS A 16 17.82 67.40 -13.86
CA LYS A 16 18.21 66.85 -12.53
C LYS A 16 17.03 66.01 -11.98
N SER A 17 17.08 65.15 -10.94
CA SER A 17 18.13 64.60 -10.06
C SER A 17 17.62 63.39 -9.25
N SER A 18 18.51 62.53 -8.73
CA SER A 18 18.25 61.45 -7.75
C SER A 18 18.06 62.00 -6.31
N PRO A 19 17.87 61.19 -5.22
CA PRO A 19 17.81 59.72 -5.05
C PRO A 19 16.55 59.29 -4.21
N ARG A 20 16.41 58.19 -3.43
CA ARG A 20 17.23 57.01 -3.02
C ARG A 20 16.30 55.88 -2.49
N GLY A 21 16.66 54.59 -2.62
CA GLY A 21 16.01 53.50 -1.85
C GLY A 21 16.09 52.11 -2.52
N PRO A 22 16.45 51.00 -1.83
CA PRO A 22 16.95 49.80 -2.51
C PRO A 22 16.03 48.55 -2.52
N ASN A 23 16.18 47.78 -3.60
CA ASN A 23 15.91 46.35 -3.74
C ASN A 23 16.60 45.51 -2.61
N PRO A 24 16.13 44.28 -2.25
CA PRO A 24 16.22 43.15 -3.19
C PRO A 24 15.20 41.98 -3.09
N LYS A 25 15.04 41.30 -4.25
CA LYS A 25 15.01 39.84 -4.50
C LYS A 25 14.74 38.88 -3.32
N ILE A 26 13.82 37.91 -3.54
CA ILE A 26 14.10 36.45 -3.62
C ILE A 26 12.81 35.68 -4.03
N SER A 27 12.98 34.59 -4.78
CA SER A 27 11.90 33.69 -5.29
C SER A 27 11.72 32.45 -4.38
N PRO A 28 10.99 31.40 -4.80
CA PRO A 28 9.56 31.20 -4.59
C PRO A 28 9.26 30.12 -3.52
N SER A 29 8.04 30.16 -2.96
CA SER A 29 7.56 29.15 -2.01
C SER A 29 7.24 27.81 -2.69
N LYS A 30 7.62 26.70 -2.04
CA LYS A 30 7.17 25.34 -2.37
C LYS A 30 6.18 24.86 -1.31
N SER A 31 5.03 24.37 -1.75
CA SER A 31 4.04 23.68 -0.92
C SER A 31 4.55 22.33 -0.40
N PRO A 32 4.04 21.85 0.74
CA PRO A 32 3.93 20.43 1.02
C PRO A 32 2.47 19.95 0.91
N ARG A 33 2.24 19.03 -0.02
CA ARG A 33 1.03 18.17 -0.07
C ARG A 33 1.04 17.29 1.19
N GLY A 34 -0.06 17.23 1.91
CA GLY A 34 -0.23 16.32 3.05
C GLY A 34 -0.91 15.00 2.67
N THR A 35 -0.64 13.94 3.46
CA THR A 35 -1.49 12.75 3.65
C THR A 35 -1.23 12.22 5.08
N PRO A 36 -2.27 11.90 5.86
CA PRO A 36 -2.11 11.42 7.24
C PRO A 36 -1.98 9.88 7.31
N ILE A 37 -1.26 9.37 8.32
CA ILE A 37 -1.24 7.94 8.66
C ILE A 37 -1.47 7.75 10.16
N SER A 38 -2.58 7.07 10.46
CA SER A 38 -2.80 6.08 11.53
C SER A 38 -2.95 6.48 13.00
N SER A 39 -3.92 5.77 13.62
CA SER A 39 -3.96 5.22 15.00
C SER A 39 -3.92 6.21 16.17
N ASP A 40 -4.97 6.33 16.98
CA ASP A 40 -5.54 5.31 17.90
C ASP A 40 -4.51 4.59 18.77
N SER A 41 -4.45 5.00 20.04
CA SER A 41 -4.30 4.14 21.23
C SER A 41 -3.75 4.97 22.39
N SER A 42 -4.51 5.11 23.47
CA SER A 42 -4.11 4.56 24.78
C SER A 42 -5.15 4.90 25.84
N ASP A 43 -5.88 3.87 26.26
CA ASP A 43 -6.57 3.84 27.54
C ASP A 43 -5.54 3.94 28.68
N SER A 44 -5.85 4.66 29.76
CA SER A 44 -5.26 4.43 31.09
C SER A 44 -6.05 5.14 32.20
N ARG A 45 -6.61 4.33 33.10
CA ARG A 45 -7.41 4.77 34.25
C ARG A 45 -6.54 5.04 35.48
N SER A 46 -6.87 6.10 36.24
CA SER A 46 -6.77 6.20 37.72
C SER A 46 -5.33 6.12 38.32
N ILE A 47 -4.97 6.66 39.49
CA ILE A 47 -5.61 6.76 40.82
C ILE A 47 -5.13 8.04 41.57
N ARG A 48 -5.88 8.48 42.59
CA ARG A 48 -5.55 9.56 43.58
C ARG A 48 -4.15 9.34 44.21
N GLY A 49 -3.30 10.36 44.46
CA GLY A 49 -3.39 11.39 45.53
C GLY A 49 -2.84 10.89 46.89
N PRO A 50 -2.35 11.71 47.86
CA PRO A 50 -2.32 13.19 47.92
C PRO A 50 -1.03 13.87 48.53
N GLU A 51 -1.02 15.21 48.50
CA GLU A 51 -0.48 16.18 49.49
C GLU A 51 1.01 16.37 49.91
N ARG A 52 1.39 17.68 49.91
CA ARG A 52 2.26 18.46 50.85
C ARG A 52 3.80 18.60 50.69
N LYS A 53 4.16 19.75 50.10
CA LYS A 53 5.10 20.80 50.60
C LYS A 53 6.51 20.42 51.10
N SER A 54 7.55 20.80 50.35
CA SER A 54 8.59 21.80 50.75
C SER A 54 9.68 21.95 49.66
N SER A 55 10.49 23.03 49.72
CA SER A 55 11.44 23.47 48.69
C SER A 55 12.71 24.09 49.35
N PRO A 56 13.70 24.67 48.62
CA PRO A 56 14.63 24.03 47.68
C PRO A 56 16.12 24.41 47.94
N LYS A 57 17.09 23.74 47.28
CA LYS A 57 18.51 24.13 47.02
C LYS A 57 19.17 22.99 46.20
N SER A 58 20.11 23.16 45.26
CA SER A 58 20.74 24.37 44.69
C SER A 58 21.53 24.04 43.39
N ALA A 59 20.98 24.38 42.22
CA ALA A 59 21.70 24.48 40.93
C ALA A 59 20.83 25.31 39.97
N SER A 60 21.15 26.60 39.72
CA SER A 60 20.12 27.48 39.14
C SER A 60 20.58 28.71 38.34
N SER A 61 21.70 28.61 37.60
CA SER A 61 22.15 29.70 36.71
C SER A 61 22.22 29.30 35.23
N VAL A 62 22.80 28.13 34.90
CA VAL A 62 22.94 27.68 33.50
C VAL A 62 21.68 26.99 33.00
N GLU A 63 21.09 26.07 33.78
CA GLU A 63 19.82 25.42 33.43
C GLU A 63 18.63 26.39 33.33
N LYS A 64 18.66 27.55 34.02
CA LYS A 64 17.57 28.54 33.94
C LYS A 64 17.40 29.17 32.56
N ARG A 65 18.44 29.20 31.72
CA ARG A 65 18.34 29.74 30.35
C ARG A 65 17.77 28.70 29.37
N THR A 66 18.19 27.44 29.49
CA THR A 66 17.68 26.34 28.65
C THR A 66 16.26 25.95 29.03
N THR A 67 15.92 25.88 30.32
CA THR A 67 14.55 25.61 30.80
C THR A 67 13.58 26.73 30.46
N LYS A 68 13.98 28.00 30.51
CA LYS A 68 13.12 29.12 30.11
C LYS A 68 12.85 29.11 28.60
N ALA A 69 13.88 28.93 27.77
CA ALA A 69 13.70 28.81 26.32
C ALA A 69 12.89 27.56 25.92
N ALA A 70 13.08 26.43 26.62
CA ALA A 70 12.26 25.24 26.43
C ALA A 70 10.80 25.47 26.84
N SER A 71 10.56 26.15 27.96
CA SER A 71 9.21 26.51 28.41
C SER A 71 8.51 27.50 27.46
N GLU A 72 9.25 28.46 26.90
CA GLU A 72 8.74 29.41 25.90
C GLU A 72 8.37 28.69 24.60
N MET A 73 9.22 27.77 24.11
CA MET A 73 8.88 26.91 22.95
C MET A 73 7.72 25.95 23.24
N GLN A 74 7.65 25.36 24.44
CA GLN A 74 6.53 24.52 24.86
C GLN A 74 5.22 25.30 24.90
N GLN A 75 5.26 26.56 25.36
CA GLN A 75 4.11 27.46 25.39
C GLN A 75 3.66 27.85 23.98
N GLN A 76 4.60 28.16 23.08
CA GLN A 76 4.30 28.44 21.66
C GLN A 76 3.70 27.22 20.94
N LEU A 77 4.24 26.01 21.16
CA LEU A 77 3.66 24.78 20.62
C LEU A 77 2.25 24.52 21.17
N SER A 78 2.00 24.83 22.45
CA SER A 78 0.67 24.70 23.06
C SER A 78 -0.32 25.70 22.44
N GLN A 79 0.10 26.95 22.22
CA GLN A 79 -0.70 27.97 21.54
C GLN A 79 -1.03 27.58 20.10
N LEU A 80 -0.04 27.14 19.31
CA LEU A 80 -0.26 26.67 17.94
C LEU A 80 -1.16 25.43 17.87
N GLN A 81 -1.12 24.54 18.87
CA GLN A 81 -2.05 23.41 18.98
C GLN A 81 -3.48 23.85 19.34
N GLU A 82 -3.63 24.90 20.14
CA GLU A 82 -4.93 25.47 20.49
C GLU A 82 -5.54 26.25 19.31
N GLU A 83 -4.74 27.05 18.60
CA GLU A 83 -5.11 27.73 17.36
C GLU A 83 -5.52 26.73 16.28
N LEU A 84 -4.73 25.66 16.05
CA LEU A 84 -5.08 24.61 15.09
C LEU A 84 -6.41 23.91 15.45
N LYS A 85 -6.68 23.66 16.73
CA LYS A 85 -7.97 23.10 17.19
C LYS A 85 -9.11 24.10 16.98
N LYS A 86 -8.88 25.38 17.25
CA LYS A 86 -9.87 26.46 17.06
C LYS A 86 -10.23 26.60 15.58
N GLU A 87 -9.24 26.63 14.70
CA GLU A 87 -9.43 26.78 13.25
C GLU A 87 -10.01 25.52 12.59
N GLN A 88 -9.66 24.31 13.09
CA GLN A 88 -10.40 23.09 12.75
C GLN A 88 -11.87 23.17 13.20
N GLY A 89 -12.15 23.74 14.38
CA GLY A 89 -13.50 24.02 14.85
C GLY A 89 -14.26 25.00 13.96
N GLU A 90 -13.61 26.07 13.51
CA GLU A 90 -14.18 27.08 12.60
C GLU A 90 -14.46 26.49 11.21
N LYS A 91 -13.50 25.74 10.65
CA LYS A 91 -13.68 24.99 9.41
C LYS A 91 -14.84 23.99 9.50
N ASN A 92 -14.98 23.29 10.62
CA ASN A 92 -16.10 22.36 10.84
C ASN A 92 -17.44 23.08 11.03
N ARG A 93 -17.47 24.30 11.57
CA ARG A 93 -18.67 25.17 11.59
C ARG A 93 -19.05 25.61 10.17
N ALA A 94 -18.11 26.16 9.41
CA ALA A 94 -18.33 26.58 8.03
C ALA A 94 -18.78 25.42 7.12
N LEU A 95 -18.24 24.21 7.30
CA LEU A 95 -18.68 23.02 6.58
C LEU A 95 -20.11 22.58 6.94
N LYS A 96 -20.54 22.75 8.20
CA LYS A 96 -21.93 22.52 8.61
C LYS A 96 -22.87 23.56 8.02
N GLU A 97 -22.50 24.83 8.05
CA GLU A 97 -23.25 25.94 7.45
C GLU A 97 -23.41 25.78 5.93
N ILE A 98 -22.35 25.38 5.22
CA ILE A 98 -22.42 25.01 3.80
C ILE A 98 -23.32 23.79 3.56
N ALA A 99 -23.30 22.80 4.46
CA ALA A 99 -24.18 21.63 4.36
C ALA A 99 -25.65 22.00 4.63
N GLU A 100 -25.93 22.91 5.56
CA GLU A 100 -27.26 23.43 5.86
C GLU A 100 -27.78 24.30 4.71
N MET A 101 -26.99 25.24 4.18
CA MET A 101 -27.33 26.01 2.97
C MET A 101 -27.61 25.09 1.77
N ARG A 102 -26.85 24.00 1.59
CA ARG A 102 -27.13 22.99 0.55
C ARG A 102 -28.44 22.25 0.81
N LYS A 103 -28.72 21.89 2.07
CA LYS A 103 -29.96 21.20 2.47
C LYS A 103 -31.19 22.11 2.31
N GLU A 104 -31.04 23.40 2.57
CA GLU A 104 -32.06 24.44 2.40
C GLU A 104 -32.30 24.75 0.91
N MET A 105 -31.24 24.79 0.08
CA MET A 105 -31.36 24.79 -1.39
C MET A 105 -32.09 23.55 -1.92
N ILE A 106 -31.79 22.36 -1.38
CA ILE A 106 -32.44 21.11 -1.78
C ILE A 106 -33.91 21.10 -1.34
N ASN A 107 -34.23 21.56 -0.14
CA ASN A 107 -35.61 21.67 0.34
C ASN A 107 -36.41 22.69 -0.49
N SER A 108 -35.80 23.84 -0.81
CA SER A 108 -36.37 24.85 -1.72
C SER A 108 -36.60 24.31 -3.15
N ARG A 109 -35.76 23.38 -3.62
CA ARG A 109 -35.96 22.66 -4.90
C ARG A 109 -36.96 21.51 -4.82
N ARG A 110 -37.23 20.96 -3.64
CA ARG A 110 -38.08 19.76 -3.45
C ARG A 110 -39.56 20.10 -3.18
N GLY A 111 -39.88 21.37 -2.92
CA GLY A 111 -41.24 21.86 -2.70
C GLY A 111 -42.11 22.04 -3.95
N GLY A 112 -41.58 21.82 -5.16
CA GLY A 112 -42.32 21.95 -6.41
C GLY A 112 -42.08 20.74 -7.30
N ASN A 113 -42.94 19.73 -7.20
CA ASN A 113 -42.86 18.55 -8.04
C ASN A 113 -44.22 17.83 -8.12
N GLU A 114 -45.19 18.43 -8.81
CA GLU A 114 -46.11 17.68 -9.67
C GLU A 114 -46.31 18.46 -10.99
N ASP A 115 -46.08 17.74 -12.08
CA ASP A 115 -46.44 17.99 -13.48
C ASP A 115 -45.77 19.14 -14.32
N SER A 116 -45.33 18.73 -15.51
CA SER A 116 -45.10 19.47 -16.76
C SER A 116 -44.31 20.79 -16.79
N GLY A 117 -43.07 20.70 -17.30
CA GLY A 117 -42.57 21.57 -18.39
C GLY A 117 -42.17 23.04 -18.10
N ASP A 118 -40.95 23.39 -18.49
CA ASP A 118 -40.48 24.77 -18.78
C ASP A 118 -40.59 25.83 -17.64
N GLY A 119 -40.01 25.54 -16.47
CA GLY A 119 -39.92 26.50 -15.37
C GLY A 119 -38.84 27.59 -15.50
N GLY A 120 -38.01 27.57 -16.55
CA GLY A 120 -36.90 28.51 -16.71
C GLY A 120 -37.33 29.91 -17.17
N ASN A 121 -38.44 29.98 -17.90
CA ASN A 121 -38.83 31.21 -18.59
C ASN A 121 -39.61 32.20 -17.72
N ASN A 122 -40.17 31.82 -16.55
CA ASN A 122 -41.29 32.56 -15.97
C ASN A 122 -40.99 33.96 -15.37
N ARG A 123 -39.71 34.36 -15.21
CA ARG A 123 -39.34 35.75 -14.87
C ARG A 123 -39.15 36.61 -16.12
N ASN A 124 -38.57 36.04 -17.18
CA ASN A 124 -38.43 36.70 -18.46
C ASN A 124 -39.76 36.72 -19.22
N GLY A 125 -40.58 35.68 -19.10
CA GLY A 125 -41.92 35.56 -19.69
C GLY A 125 -42.87 36.63 -19.15
N ASN A 126 -42.96 36.79 -17.82
CA ASN A 126 -43.76 37.89 -17.25
C ASN A 126 -43.24 39.26 -17.68
N ALA A 127 -41.91 39.46 -17.75
CA ALA A 127 -41.32 40.72 -18.20
C ALA A 127 -41.54 40.99 -19.71
N VAL A 128 -41.43 39.96 -20.55
CA VAL A 128 -41.69 40.01 -22.00
C VAL A 128 -43.18 40.23 -22.24
N GLU A 129 -44.08 39.56 -21.52
CA GLU A 129 -45.52 39.76 -21.65
C GLU A 129 -45.93 41.16 -21.19
N THR A 130 -45.29 41.75 -20.16
CA THR A 130 -45.50 43.16 -19.82
C THR A 130 -44.97 44.09 -20.91
N LEU A 131 -43.78 43.85 -21.45
CA LEU A 131 -43.20 44.66 -22.53
C LEU A 131 -44.00 44.53 -23.84
N GLU A 132 -44.55 43.36 -24.14
CA GLU A 132 -45.45 43.14 -25.29
C GLU A 132 -46.79 43.88 -25.11
N LYS A 133 -47.36 43.86 -23.89
CA LYS A 133 -48.55 44.67 -23.55
C LYS A 133 -48.25 46.16 -23.65
N GLU A 134 -47.10 46.62 -23.18
CA GLU A 134 -46.66 48.03 -23.31
C GLU A 134 -46.43 48.43 -24.77
N VAL A 135 -45.74 47.61 -25.57
CA VAL A 135 -45.54 47.85 -27.02
C VAL A 135 -46.87 47.85 -27.77
N LYS A 136 -47.82 46.99 -27.40
CA LYS A 136 -49.16 46.98 -28.00
C LYS A 136 -49.95 48.23 -27.60
N ASN A 137 -49.92 48.63 -26.33
CA ASN A 137 -50.54 49.86 -25.86
C ASN A 137 -49.92 51.12 -26.50
N ALA A 138 -48.60 51.13 -26.75
CA ALA A 138 -47.90 52.20 -27.45
C ALA A 138 -48.30 52.29 -28.93
N LYS A 139 -48.41 51.15 -29.63
CA LYS A 139 -48.92 51.11 -31.01
C LYS A 139 -50.40 51.51 -31.09
N ASP A 140 -51.18 51.23 -30.05
CA ASP A 140 -52.59 51.60 -29.98
C ASP A 140 -52.79 53.09 -29.65
N SER A 141 -51.90 53.70 -28.86
CA SER A 141 -51.89 55.14 -28.63
C SER A 141 -51.33 55.92 -29.83
N GLU A 142 -50.31 55.40 -30.51
CA GLU A 142 -49.81 55.91 -31.79
C GLU A 142 -50.91 55.92 -32.86
N ARG A 143 -51.64 54.81 -33.03
CA ARG A 143 -52.79 54.76 -33.95
C ARG A 143 -53.88 55.78 -33.62
N LYS A 144 -54.22 55.96 -32.35
CA LYS A 144 -55.18 56.99 -31.91
C LYS A 144 -54.67 58.41 -32.15
N MET A 145 -53.36 58.65 -31.98
CA MET A 145 -52.74 59.93 -32.29
C MET A 145 -52.76 60.22 -33.79
N LEU A 146 -52.43 59.24 -34.63
CA LEU A 146 -52.51 59.35 -36.09
C LEU A 146 -53.96 59.57 -36.57
N GLU A 147 -54.93 58.87 -35.99
CA GLU A 147 -56.35 59.05 -36.30
C GLU A 147 -56.85 60.45 -35.89
N SER A 148 -56.41 60.96 -34.74
CA SER A 148 -56.64 62.35 -34.31
C SER A 148 -55.99 63.37 -35.26
N LEU A 149 -54.75 63.15 -35.68
CA LEU A 149 -54.05 63.98 -36.68
C LEU A 149 -54.77 63.99 -38.03
N VAL A 150 -55.27 62.83 -38.50
CA VAL A 150 -56.08 62.74 -39.73
C VAL A 150 -57.42 63.46 -39.56
N ALA A 151 -58.08 63.34 -38.41
CA ALA A 151 -59.32 64.08 -38.12
C ALA A 151 -59.08 65.60 -38.09
N GLN A 152 -58.01 66.05 -37.42
CA GLN A 152 -57.61 67.46 -37.37
C GLN A 152 -57.21 67.99 -38.76
N THR A 153 -56.53 67.19 -39.57
CA THR A 153 -56.20 67.54 -40.96
C THR A 153 -57.47 67.69 -41.81
N LYS A 154 -58.45 66.80 -41.65
CA LYS A 154 -59.76 66.92 -42.32
C LYS A 154 -60.54 68.16 -41.86
N GLN A 155 -60.50 68.50 -40.57
CA GLN A 155 -61.10 69.74 -40.05
C GLN A 155 -60.40 70.99 -40.61
N LEU A 156 -59.07 70.97 -40.75
CA LEU A 156 -58.30 72.05 -41.37
C LEU A 156 -58.62 72.18 -42.87
N GLU A 157 -58.81 71.07 -43.57
CA GLU A 157 -59.21 71.07 -44.98
C GLU A 157 -60.65 71.59 -45.17
N GLN A 158 -61.59 71.17 -44.31
CA GLN A 158 -62.97 71.69 -44.31
C GLN A 158 -63.03 73.19 -44.01
N THR A 159 -62.29 73.67 -43.00
CA THR A 159 -62.21 75.11 -42.69
C THR A 159 -61.51 75.91 -43.79
N LYS A 160 -60.53 75.32 -44.49
CA LYS A 160 -59.91 75.92 -45.68
C LYS A 160 -60.89 76.02 -46.86
N ILE A 161 -61.74 75.02 -47.09
CA ILE A 161 -62.80 75.06 -48.10
C ILE A 161 -63.81 76.16 -47.76
N LEU A 162 -64.35 76.17 -46.53
CA LEU A 162 -65.29 77.20 -46.07
C LEU A 162 -64.70 78.63 -46.14
N LEU A 163 -63.40 78.79 -45.85
CA LEU A 163 -62.69 80.06 -46.00
C LEU A 163 -62.59 80.49 -47.47
N GLU A 164 -62.35 79.56 -48.39
CA GLU A 164 -62.26 79.88 -49.82
C GLU A 164 -63.64 80.15 -50.43
N GLU A 165 -64.67 79.43 -49.99
CA GLU A 165 -66.09 79.74 -50.27
C GLU A 165 -66.46 81.13 -49.75
N ALA A 166 -66.10 81.48 -48.50
CA ALA A 166 -66.32 82.81 -47.95
C ALA A 166 -65.59 83.91 -48.75
N LYS A 167 -64.36 83.66 -49.20
CA LYS A 167 -63.64 84.59 -50.11
C LYS A 167 -64.28 84.69 -51.50
N LEU A 168 -64.90 83.63 -52.00
CA LEU A 168 -65.66 83.65 -53.26
C LEU A 168 -66.96 84.45 -53.10
N VAL A 169 -67.66 84.30 -51.97
CA VAL A 169 -68.82 85.11 -51.61
C VAL A 169 -68.43 86.58 -51.43
N ILE A 170 -67.32 86.89 -50.76
CA ILE A 170 -66.81 88.26 -50.64
C ILE A 170 -66.47 88.86 -52.02
N ARG A 171 -65.83 88.10 -52.91
CA ARG A 171 -65.57 88.54 -54.30
C ARG A 171 -66.88 88.78 -55.06
N SER A 172 -67.85 87.88 -54.97
CA SER A 172 -69.18 88.04 -55.58
C SER A 172 -69.93 89.26 -55.04
N LEU A 173 -69.87 89.51 -53.72
CA LEU A 173 -70.43 90.70 -53.10
C LEU A 173 -69.69 91.98 -53.53
N GLN A 174 -68.37 91.95 -53.65
CA GLN A 174 -67.57 93.07 -54.19
C GLN A 174 -67.84 93.32 -55.68
N GLU A 175 -68.15 92.29 -56.46
CA GLU A 175 -68.49 92.38 -57.89
C GLU A 175 -69.93 92.90 -58.07
N SER A 176 -70.87 92.47 -57.21
CA SER A 176 -72.22 93.06 -57.13
C SER A 176 -72.21 94.51 -56.62
N LYS A 177 -71.30 94.85 -55.70
CA LYS A 177 -71.07 96.24 -55.24
C LYS A 177 -70.52 97.12 -56.37
N LYS A 178 -69.50 96.64 -57.11
CA LYS A 178 -68.98 97.33 -58.31
C LYS A 178 -70.01 97.45 -59.44
N SER A 179 -70.97 96.53 -59.52
CA SER A 179 -72.11 96.62 -60.44
C SER A 179 -73.12 97.71 -60.04
N LEU A 180 -73.10 98.16 -58.77
CA LEU A 180 -74.01 99.16 -58.21
C LEU A 180 -73.35 100.55 -58.06
N GLU A 181 -72.02 100.61 -57.99
CA GLU A 181 -71.21 101.85 -57.85
C GLU A 181 -70.93 102.56 -59.19
N THR A 182 -71.87 102.53 -60.14
CA THR A 182 -71.80 103.30 -61.41
C THR A 182 -72.95 104.30 -61.58
N ALA A 183 -73.37 104.92 -60.47
CA ALA A 183 -74.20 106.12 -60.48
C ALA A 183 -74.03 106.96 -59.20
N SER A 184 -73.99 108.30 -59.36
CA SER A 184 -74.10 109.35 -58.33
C SER A 184 -72.81 110.09 -57.89
N ASP A 185 -72.24 110.89 -58.79
CA ASP A 185 -71.36 112.02 -58.45
C ASP A 185 -72.12 113.08 -57.62
N SER A 186 -71.95 113.09 -56.29
CA SER A 186 -72.20 114.28 -55.45
C SER A 186 -71.64 114.10 -54.02
N GLY A 187 -70.31 113.94 -53.86
CA GLY A 187 -69.70 113.65 -52.54
C GLY A 187 -68.24 114.09 -52.34
N ASN A 188 -67.68 114.84 -53.29
CA ASN A 188 -66.23 114.91 -53.58
C ASN A 188 -65.34 115.61 -52.53
N LEU A 189 -65.82 115.86 -51.30
CA LEU A 189 -65.01 116.38 -50.19
C LEU A 189 -65.01 115.40 -49.00
N GLU A 190 -66.16 114.83 -48.66
CA GLU A 190 -66.29 113.82 -47.60
C GLU A 190 -65.71 112.47 -48.05
N GLU A 191 -65.83 112.14 -49.33
CA GLU A 191 -65.16 110.98 -49.90
C GLU A 191 -63.63 111.13 -49.88
N ILE A 192 -63.10 112.34 -50.10
CA ILE A 192 -61.66 112.62 -49.99
C ILE A 192 -61.18 112.50 -48.53
N THR A 193 -61.98 112.91 -47.53
CA THR A 193 -61.60 112.72 -46.11
C THR A 193 -61.67 111.25 -45.69
N ILE A 194 -62.66 110.50 -46.16
CA ILE A 194 -62.77 109.04 -45.96
C ILE A 194 -61.58 108.32 -46.60
N LEU A 195 -61.34 108.50 -47.91
CA LEU A 195 -60.22 107.89 -48.63
C LEU A 195 -58.86 108.25 -48.02
N ARG A 196 -58.70 109.46 -47.48
CA ARG A 196 -57.47 109.87 -46.79
C ARG A 196 -57.28 109.18 -45.44
N ASN A 197 -58.36 108.87 -44.73
CA ASN A 197 -58.30 108.09 -43.49
C ASN A 197 -58.10 106.60 -43.79
N GLU A 198 -58.74 106.05 -44.82
CA GLU A 198 -58.50 104.69 -45.31
C GLU A 198 -57.04 104.52 -45.77
N LEU A 199 -56.47 105.48 -46.50
CA LEU A 199 -55.06 105.45 -46.90
C LEU A 199 -54.12 105.47 -45.69
N LYS A 200 -54.41 106.22 -44.63
CA LYS A 200 -53.64 106.16 -43.38
C LYS A 200 -53.74 104.79 -42.71
N LEU A 201 -54.95 104.25 -42.58
CA LEU A 201 -55.16 102.92 -42.00
C LEU A 201 -54.48 101.83 -42.83
N ALA A 202 -54.43 101.97 -44.16
CA ALA A 202 -53.71 101.07 -45.06
C ALA A 202 -52.19 101.16 -44.87
N VAL A 203 -51.63 102.37 -44.73
CA VAL A 203 -50.20 102.57 -44.42
C VAL A 203 -49.84 102.05 -43.03
N GLU A 204 -50.67 102.31 -42.01
CA GLU A 204 -50.50 101.77 -40.66
C GLU A 204 -50.60 100.23 -40.65
N ALA A 205 -51.50 99.66 -41.44
CA ALA A 205 -51.61 98.21 -41.64
C ALA A 205 -50.41 97.63 -42.41
N GLU A 206 -49.85 98.34 -43.39
CA GLU A 206 -48.63 97.96 -44.10
C GLU A 206 -47.42 97.97 -43.16
N GLU A 207 -47.25 99.03 -42.35
CA GLU A 207 -46.19 99.11 -41.34
C GLU A 207 -46.31 98.00 -40.29
N ASN A 208 -47.53 97.68 -39.84
CA ASN A 208 -47.77 96.58 -38.90
C ASN A 208 -47.55 95.21 -39.53
N SER A 209 -47.93 95.02 -40.80
CA SER A 209 -47.64 93.82 -41.59
C SER A 209 -46.13 93.64 -41.80
N LYS A 210 -45.41 94.73 -42.05
CA LYS A 210 -43.95 94.72 -42.16
C LYS A 210 -43.28 94.33 -40.84
N LYS A 211 -43.70 94.91 -39.70
CA LYS A 211 -43.21 94.49 -38.37
C LYS A 211 -43.45 93.00 -38.14
N ALA A 212 -44.66 92.50 -38.41
CA ALA A 212 -44.98 91.08 -38.30
C ALA A 212 -44.14 90.19 -39.24
N MET A 213 -43.77 90.69 -40.43
CA MET A 213 -42.88 90.00 -41.36
C MET A 213 -41.42 90.00 -40.88
N ASP A 214 -40.94 91.11 -40.32
CA ASP A 214 -39.61 91.23 -39.72
C ASP A 214 -39.48 90.34 -38.47
N ASP A 215 -40.49 90.32 -37.60
CA ASP A 215 -40.59 89.43 -36.43
C ASP A 215 -40.61 87.94 -36.86
N LEU A 216 -41.39 87.60 -37.89
CA LEU A 216 -41.38 86.25 -38.48
C LEU A 216 -40.01 85.89 -39.05
N ALA A 217 -39.31 86.83 -39.69
CA ALA A 217 -37.97 86.62 -40.21
C ALA A 217 -36.92 86.45 -39.10
N ILE A 218 -37.12 87.04 -37.93
CA ILE A 218 -36.31 86.79 -36.72
C ILE A 218 -36.60 85.39 -36.19
N ALA A 219 -37.87 85.05 -35.93
CA ALA A 219 -38.27 83.74 -35.43
C ALA A 219 -37.81 82.58 -36.35
N LEU A 220 -37.90 82.75 -37.68
CA LEU A 220 -37.40 81.76 -38.64
C LEU A 220 -35.87 81.62 -38.59
N LYS A 221 -35.12 82.71 -38.35
CA LYS A 221 -33.66 82.64 -38.17
C LYS A 221 -33.31 81.91 -36.87
N GLU A 222 -33.98 82.23 -35.77
CA GLU A 222 -33.79 81.56 -34.48
C GLU A 222 -34.09 80.06 -34.57
N VAL A 223 -35.24 79.68 -35.12
CA VAL A 223 -35.59 78.27 -35.36
C VAL A 223 -34.57 77.58 -36.29
N THR A 224 -34.05 78.28 -37.30
CA THR A 224 -33.01 77.72 -38.19
C THR A 224 -31.68 77.53 -37.47
N THR A 225 -31.24 78.48 -36.64
CA THR A 225 -30.00 78.35 -35.87
C THR A 225 -30.13 77.30 -34.79
N GLU A 226 -31.24 77.24 -34.05
CA GLU A 226 -31.54 76.18 -33.09
C GLU A 226 -31.57 74.80 -33.75
N ALA A 227 -32.26 74.65 -34.90
CA ALA A 227 -32.27 73.38 -35.64
C ALA A 227 -30.86 72.97 -36.11
N SER A 228 -30.04 73.93 -36.55
CA SER A 228 -28.65 73.67 -36.93
C SER A 228 -27.78 73.24 -35.74
N TRP A 229 -27.98 73.87 -34.59
CA TRP A 229 -27.26 73.58 -33.34
C TRP A 229 -27.68 72.22 -32.76
N VAL A 230 -28.98 71.91 -32.71
CA VAL A 230 -29.48 70.58 -32.31
C VAL A 230 -28.92 69.49 -33.23
N LYS A 231 -28.85 69.74 -34.55
CA LYS A 231 -28.24 68.80 -35.50
C LYS A 231 -26.75 68.58 -35.24
N GLU A 232 -26.00 69.65 -34.94
CA GLU A 232 -24.59 69.55 -34.55
C GLU A 232 -24.42 68.73 -33.26
N ARG A 233 -25.21 69.00 -32.21
CA ARG A 233 -25.16 68.24 -30.95
C ARG A 233 -25.58 66.78 -31.12
N PHE A 234 -26.54 66.50 -32.01
CA PHE A 234 -26.91 65.14 -32.38
C PHE A 234 -25.76 64.41 -33.07
N SER A 235 -25.07 65.05 -34.02
CA SER A 235 -23.87 64.49 -34.65
C SER A 235 -22.73 64.27 -33.66
N GLU A 236 -22.52 65.18 -32.71
CA GLU A 236 -21.54 65.02 -31.62
C GLU A 236 -21.90 63.82 -30.70
N ALA A 237 -23.18 63.67 -30.35
CA ALA A 237 -23.68 62.56 -29.54
C ALA A 237 -23.57 61.22 -30.29
N GLN A 238 -23.87 61.19 -31.59
CA GLN A 238 -23.72 60.02 -32.45
C GLN A 238 -22.24 59.59 -32.53
N ALA A 239 -21.32 60.51 -32.78
CA ALA A 239 -19.88 60.20 -32.84
C ALA A 239 -19.34 59.67 -31.49
N LYS A 240 -19.83 60.21 -30.36
CA LYS A 240 -19.52 59.68 -29.02
C LYS A 240 -20.06 58.27 -28.81
N LEU A 241 -21.29 57.99 -29.26
CA LEU A 241 -21.89 56.65 -29.19
C LEU A 241 -21.11 55.63 -30.03
N GLU A 242 -20.72 56.00 -31.26
CA GLU A 242 -19.94 55.14 -32.15
C GLU A 242 -18.55 54.84 -31.59
N LYS A 243 -17.88 55.84 -30.97
CA LYS A 243 -16.63 55.63 -30.25
C LYS A 243 -16.78 54.63 -29.09
N VAL A 244 -17.78 54.83 -28.22
CA VAL A 244 -18.04 53.92 -27.08
C VAL A 244 -18.41 52.52 -27.56
N ARG A 245 -19.14 52.39 -28.69
CA ARG A 245 -19.43 51.09 -29.31
C ARG A 245 -18.15 50.38 -29.75
N ALA A 246 -17.25 51.07 -30.45
CA ALA A 246 -15.96 50.50 -30.88
C ALA A 246 -15.06 50.11 -29.68
N GLU A 247 -15.05 50.90 -28.61
CA GLU A 247 -14.32 50.57 -27.37
C GLU A 247 -14.92 49.33 -26.67
N ALA A 248 -16.25 49.18 -26.67
CA ALA A 248 -16.93 48.01 -26.14
C ALA A 248 -16.71 46.74 -26.98
N GLU A 249 -16.68 46.85 -28.31
CA GLU A 249 -16.38 45.75 -29.22
C GLU A 249 -14.91 45.28 -29.10
N SER A 250 -13.96 46.22 -29.02
CA SER A 250 -12.56 45.94 -28.75
C SER A 250 -12.37 45.23 -27.39
N SER A 251 -13.07 45.70 -26.35
CA SER A 251 -13.07 45.05 -25.04
C SER A 251 -13.65 43.64 -25.09
N ARG A 252 -14.75 43.42 -25.81
CA ARG A 252 -15.36 42.10 -26.01
C ARG A 252 -14.38 41.12 -26.67
N ALA A 253 -13.75 41.51 -27.78
CA ALA A 253 -12.77 40.67 -28.47
C ALA A 253 -11.56 40.30 -27.58
N LEU A 254 -11.15 41.18 -26.65
CA LEU A 254 -10.13 40.88 -25.65
C LEU A 254 -10.63 39.90 -24.58
N PHE A 255 -11.90 39.99 -24.16
CA PHE A 255 -12.51 39.01 -23.25
C PHE A 255 -12.62 37.63 -23.92
N ASP A 256 -13.15 37.55 -25.14
CA ASP A 256 -13.25 36.29 -25.90
C ASP A 256 -11.87 35.63 -26.08
N SER A 257 -10.83 36.44 -26.38
CA SER A 257 -9.44 35.98 -26.47
C SER A 257 -8.80 35.58 -25.15
N MET A 258 -9.34 36.04 -24.00
CA MET A 258 -8.89 35.63 -22.67
C MET A 258 -9.63 34.37 -22.21
N GLU A 259 -10.94 34.29 -22.45
CA GLU A 259 -11.78 33.13 -22.18
C GLU A 259 -11.26 31.89 -22.92
N GLU A 260 -10.93 32.02 -24.21
CA GLU A 260 -10.34 30.94 -24.99
C GLU A 260 -8.98 30.46 -24.42
N LYS A 261 -8.13 31.39 -23.96
CA LYS A 261 -6.85 31.04 -23.30
C LYS A 261 -7.07 30.33 -21.97
N LEU A 262 -8.10 30.73 -21.21
CA LEU A 262 -8.48 30.06 -19.96
C LEU A 262 -9.03 28.66 -20.24
N ARG A 263 -9.88 28.49 -21.28
CA ARG A 263 -10.39 27.18 -21.72
C ARG A 263 -9.24 26.22 -22.05
N LEU A 264 -8.30 26.65 -22.90
CA LEU A 264 -7.13 25.84 -23.27
C LEU A 264 -6.22 25.53 -22.06
N ALA A 265 -6.07 26.47 -21.12
CA ALA A 265 -5.31 26.24 -19.88
C ALA A 265 -6.01 25.25 -18.93
N CYS A 266 -7.34 25.25 -18.88
CA CYS A 266 -8.14 24.25 -18.16
C CYS A 266 -7.98 22.85 -18.79
N GLU A 267 -8.10 22.74 -20.11
CA GLU A 267 -7.94 21.47 -20.85
C GLU A 267 -6.54 20.87 -20.65
N GLU A 268 -5.48 21.68 -20.72
CA GLU A 268 -4.10 21.23 -20.45
C GLU A 268 -3.90 20.81 -18.98
N SER A 269 -4.53 21.50 -18.03
CA SER A 269 -4.52 21.12 -16.61
C SER A 269 -5.21 19.77 -16.37
N GLU A 270 -6.34 19.52 -17.02
CA GLU A 270 -7.05 18.23 -16.95
C GLU A 270 -6.29 17.10 -17.64
N ARG A 271 -5.61 17.39 -18.75
CA ARG A 271 -4.71 16.45 -19.45
C ARG A 271 -3.53 16.04 -18.54
N LEU A 272 -2.84 17.02 -17.94
CA LEU A 272 -1.73 16.79 -17.02
C LEU A 272 -2.17 16.06 -15.74
N LYS A 273 -3.39 16.34 -15.25
CA LYS A 273 -3.98 15.61 -14.12
C LYS A 273 -4.19 14.14 -14.47
N SER A 274 -4.78 13.86 -15.64
CA SER A 274 -5.01 12.49 -16.13
C SER A 274 -3.68 11.72 -16.30
N GLU A 275 -2.67 12.33 -16.93
CA GLU A 275 -1.31 11.78 -17.06
C GLU A 275 -0.66 11.48 -15.71
N GLY A 276 -0.92 12.32 -14.70
CA GLY A 276 -0.50 12.11 -13.31
C GLY A 276 -1.23 10.94 -12.62
N GLU A 277 -2.53 10.80 -12.85
CA GLU A 277 -3.36 9.70 -12.31
C GLU A 277 -2.97 8.35 -12.95
N GLU A 278 -2.75 8.30 -14.27
CA GLU A 278 -2.22 7.13 -14.98
C GLU A 278 -0.83 6.73 -14.47
N SER A 279 0.06 7.71 -14.28
CA SER A 279 1.40 7.48 -13.72
C SER A 279 1.34 6.87 -12.31
N VAL A 280 0.43 7.37 -11.46
CA VAL A 280 0.21 6.82 -10.11
C VAL A 280 -0.38 5.41 -10.19
N ALA A 281 -1.33 5.15 -11.09
CA ALA A 281 -1.90 3.81 -11.28
C ALA A 281 -0.83 2.78 -11.70
N ALA A 282 0.05 3.12 -12.65
CA ALA A 282 1.15 2.27 -13.09
C ALA A 282 2.18 1.99 -11.97
N TRP A 283 2.47 2.98 -11.12
CA TRP A 283 3.32 2.76 -9.94
C TRP A 283 2.65 1.85 -8.90
N ASN A 284 1.36 2.03 -8.62
CA ASN A 284 0.59 1.20 -7.68
C ASN A 284 0.48 -0.25 -8.17
N GLU A 285 0.34 -0.49 -9.47
CA GLU A 285 0.37 -1.83 -10.06
C GLU A 285 1.74 -2.50 -9.88
N LYS A 286 2.82 -1.75 -10.14
CA LYS A 286 4.19 -2.23 -9.94
C LYS A 286 4.50 -2.52 -8.47
N GLU A 287 4.05 -1.68 -7.55
CA GLU A 287 4.17 -1.89 -6.10
C GLU A 287 3.41 -3.15 -5.67
N ARG A 288 2.18 -3.36 -6.15
CA ARG A 288 1.40 -4.58 -5.93
C ARG A 288 2.16 -5.83 -6.40
N GLY A 289 2.80 -5.76 -7.57
CA GLY A 289 3.68 -6.82 -8.07
C GLY A 289 4.84 -7.13 -7.12
N PHE A 290 5.54 -6.11 -6.62
CA PHE A 290 6.63 -6.30 -5.65
C PHE A 290 6.14 -6.86 -4.30
N LEU A 291 5.02 -6.37 -3.78
CA LEU A 291 4.42 -6.87 -2.53
C LEU A 291 4.00 -8.33 -2.67
N ASN A 292 3.46 -8.73 -3.82
CA ASN A 292 3.14 -10.14 -4.10
C ASN A 292 4.39 -11.01 -4.12
N CYS A 293 5.46 -10.59 -4.82
CA CYS A 293 6.75 -11.31 -4.79
C CYS A 293 7.33 -11.42 -3.38
N MET A 294 7.25 -10.35 -2.57
CA MET A 294 7.72 -10.37 -1.17
C MET A 294 6.92 -11.37 -0.33
N LYS A 295 5.58 -11.40 -0.49
CA LYS A 295 4.70 -12.34 0.18
C LYS A 295 5.01 -13.79 -0.19
N MET A 296 5.18 -14.11 -1.48
CA MET A 296 5.56 -15.46 -1.91
C MET A 296 6.91 -15.89 -1.32
N CYS A 297 7.92 -15.01 -1.32
CA CYS A 297 9.21 -15.28 -0.69
C CYS A 297 9.09 -15.50 0.83
N GLU A 298 8.20 -14.77 1.52
CA GLU A 298 7.95 -14.97 2.96
C GLU A 298 7.26 -16.32 3.23
N GLU A 299 6.29 -16.71 2.40
CA GLU A 299 5.64 -18.02 2.45
C GLU A 299 6.64 -19.16 2.21
N GLU A 300 7.53 -19.04 1.22
CA GLU A 300 8.63 -19.99 0.96
C GLU A 300 9.61 -20.08 2.14
N ILE A 301 10.01 -18.95 2.72
CA ILE A 301 10.86 -18.91 3.91
C ILE A 301 10.17 -19.60 5.10
N ASN A 302 8.86 -19.41 5.26
CA ASN A 302 8.10 -20.04 6.35
C ASN A 302 7.93 -21.55 6.12
N LYS A 303 7.72 -22.00 4.87
CA LYS A 303 7.73 -23.42 4.49
C LYS A 303 9.09 -24.07 4.78
N ALA A 304 10.20 -23.43 4.36
CA ALA A 304 11.55 -23.93 4.63
C ALA A 304 11.87 -24.00 6.13
N LYS A 305 11.39 -23.05 6.95
CA LYS A 305 11.46 -23.13 8.42
C LYS A 305 10.70 -24.33 8.97
N GLN A 306 9.48 -24.59 8.50
CA GLN A 306 8.67 -25.75 8.93
C GLN A 306 9.33 -27.08 8.55
N GLU A 307 9.87 -27.19 7.33
CA GLU A 307 10.60 -28.37 6.87
C GLU A 307 11.88 -28.60 7.70
N LYS A 308 12.61 -27.54 8.05
CA LYS A 308 13.75 -27.62 8.98
C LYS A 308 13.34 -28.17 10.35
N VAL A 309 12.22 -27.71 10.91
CA VAL A 309 11.71 -28.21 12.21
C VAL A 309 11.39 -29.71 12.13
N LYS A 310 10.62 -30.13 11.11
CA LYS A 310 10.31 -31.54 10.87
C LYS A 310 11.56 -32.41 10.70
N LEU A 311 12.57 -31.90 10.01
CA LEU A 311 13.84 -32.62 9.85
C LEU A 311 14.57 -32.77 11.19
N ILE A 312 14.62 -31.73 12.02
CA ILE A 312 15.20 -31.80 13.38
C ILE A 312 14.45 -32.80 14.26
N GLU A 313 13.12 -32.82 14.21
CA GLU A 313 12.28 -33.80 14.93
C GLU A 313 12.59 -35.24 14.47
N SER A 314 12.65 -35.50 13.16
CA SER A 314 13.04 -36.81 12.63
C SER A 314 14.47 -37.21 13.02
N GLN A 315 15.40 -36.26 13.10
CA GLN A 315 16.77 -36.48 13.56
C GLN A 315 16.84 -36.72 15.08
N LYS A 316 15.86 -36.25 15.85
CA LYS A 316 15.73 -36.55 17.29
C LYS A 316 15.23 -37.98 17.48
N VAL A 317 14.14 -38.36 16.80
CA VAL A 317 13.57 -39.72 16.85
C VAL A 317 14.61 -40.78 16.47
N THR A 318 15.31 -40.59 15.34
CA THR A 318 16.36 -41.52 14.91
C THR A 318 17.55 -41.59 15.88
N ARG A 319 17.88 -40.51 16.61
CA ARG A 319 18.88 -40.57 17.70
C ARG A 319 18.37 -41.38 18.90
N GLU A 320 17.11 -41.17 19.30
CA GLU A 320 16.46 -41.90 20.40
C GLU A 320 16.33 -43.40 20.09
N GLU A 321 16.03 -43.76 18.85
CA GLU A 321 16.05 -45.15 18.35
C GLU A 321 17.47 -45.73 18.39
N ASN A 322 18.48 -44.99 17.94
CA ASN A 322 19.87 -45.42 18.01
C ASN A 322 20.37 -45.62 19.46
N SER A 323 19.91 -44.83 20.45
CA SER A 323 20.19 -45.12 21.86
C SER A 323 19.51 -46.41 22.31
N LYS A 324 18.21 -46.59 22.02
CA LYS A 324 17.47 -47.82 22.38
C LYS A 324 18.13 -49.07 21.77
N LEU A 325 18.59 -49.00 20.52
CA LEU A 325 19.32 -50.10 19.87
C LEU A 325 20.68 -50.39 20.51
N ARG A 326 21.42 -49.37 20.97
CA ARG A 326 22.66 -49.57 21.76
C ARG A 326 22.37 -50.22 23.11
N ASP A 327 21.30 -49.84 23.78
CA ASP A 327 20.90 -50.42 25.07
C ASP A 327 20.49 -51.89 24.91
N VAL A 328 19.69 -52.22 23.88
CA VAL A 328 19.34 -53.61 23.52
C VAL A 328 20.58 -54.42 23.14
N LEU A 329 21.52 -53.85 22.37
CA LEU A 329 22.77 -54.53 22.03
C LEU A 329 23.62 -54.80 23.28
N LYS A 330 23.72 -53.83 24.20
CA LYS A 330 24.43 -53.98 25.48
C LYS A 330 23.79 -55.07 26.35
N GLN A 331 22.46 -55.13 26.40
CA GLN A 331 21.74 -56.21 27.07
C GLN A 331 22.03 -57.56 26.43
N ALA A 332 21.92 -57.69 25.09
CA ALA A 332 22.20 -58.93 24.38
C ALA A 332 23.65 -59.42 24.54
N VAL A 333 24.63 -58.50 24.60
CA VAL A 333 26.03 -58.84 24.93
C VAL A 333 26.15 -59.37 26.35
N ASN A 334 25.52 -58.73 27.34
CA ASN A 334 25.54 -59.19 28.73
C ASN A 334 24.86 -60.56 28.90
N GLU A 335 23.73 -60.80 28.22
CA GLU A 335 23.04 -62.10 28.20
C GLU A 335 23.92 -63.17 27.54
N ALA A 336 24.62 -62.84 26.45
CA ALA A 336 25.57 -63.74 25.80
C ALA A 336 26.81 -64.06 26.67
N THR A 337 27.32 -63.10 27.45
CA THR A 337 28.42 -63.38 28.40
C THR A 337 27.96 -64.29 29.53
N VAL A 338 26.79 -64.06 30.12
CA VAL A 338 26.23 -64.95 31.17
C VAL A 338 25.98 -66.37 30.61
N ALA A 339 25.46 -66.49 29.39
CA ALA A 339 25.28 -67.78 28.73
C ALA A 339 26.62 -68.49 28.46
N LYS A 340 27.68 -67.76 28.10
CA LYS A 340 29.03 -68.29 27.92
C LYS A 340 29.64 -68.77 29.25
N GLU A 341 29.47 -68.03 30.33
CA GLU A 341 29.92 -68.40 31.68
C GLU A 341 29.20 -69.66 32.18
N ALA A 342 27.87 -69.71 32.04
CA ALA A 342 27.08 -70.90 32.39
C ALA A 342 27.49 -72.14 31.59
N LEU A 343 27.80 -71.98 30.30
CA LEU A 343 28.32 -73.07 29.46
C LEU A 343 29.70 -73.54 29.91
N GLU A 344 30.56 -72.64 30.39
CA GLU A 344 31.90 -73.00 30.87
C GLU A 344 31.85 -73.72 32.21
N ILE A 345 30.97 -73.29 33.12
CA ILE A 345 30.66 -74.03 34.36
C ILE A 345 30.21 -75.46 34.00
N ALA A 346 29.21 -75.60 33.12
CA ALA A 346 28.71 -76.90 32.70
C ALA A 346 29.77 -77.79 32.03
N ARG A 347 30.75 -77.21 31.31
CA ARG A 347 31.91 -77.96 30.78
C ARG A 347 32.85 -78.43 31.89
N SER A 348 33.16 -77.57 32.86
CA SER A 348 34.03 -77.91 33.98
C SER A 348 33.43 -79.03 34.84
N GLU A 349 32.13 -78.95 35.15
CA GLU A 349 31.37 -79.99 35.85
C GLU A 349 31.35 -81.30 35.04
N ASN A 350 31.15 -81.23 33.72
CA ASN A 350 31.18 -82.41 32.85
C ASN A 350 32.57 -83.08 32.81
N SER A 351 33.66 -82.32 32.92
CA SER A 351 35.02 -82.87 33.07
C SER A 351 35.16 -83.57 34.42
N GLN A 352 34.82 -82.89 35.52
CA GLN A 352 34.89 -83.47 36.87
C GLN A 352 34.08 -84.76 36.98
N LEU A 353 32.89 -84.82 36.37
CA LEU A 353 32.07 -86.03 36.33
C LEU A 353 32.72 -87.15 35.50
N LYS A 354 33.43 -86.85 34.41
CA LYS A 354 34.20 -87.86 33.66
C LYS A 354 35.38 -88.38 34.48
N ASP A 355 36.11 -87.49 35.14
CA ASP A 355 37.27 -87.85 35.96
C ASP A 355 36.83 -88.75 37.14
N LEU A 356 35.70 -88.43 37.80
CA LEU A 356 35.06 -89.28 38.81
C LEU A 356 34.57 -90.63 38.26
N ILE A 357 34.02 -90.66 37.03
CA ILE A 357 33.63 -91.91 36.38
C ILE A 357 34.87 -92.79 36.14
N LEU A 358 35.97 -92.23 35.63
CA LEU A 358 37.23 -92.95 35.43
C LEU A 358 37.83 -93.46 36.74
N GLU A 359 37.78 -92.67 37.81
CA GLU A 359 38.16 -93.11 39.16
C GLU A 359 37.32 -94.31 39.62
N LYS A 360 35.99 -94.27 39.47
CA LYS A 360 35.10 -95.39 39.84
C LYS A 360 35.23 -96.61 38.91
N GLU A 361 35.56 -96.41 37.64
CA GLU A 361 35.91 -97.50 36.73
C GLU A 361 37.21 -98.17 37.15
N ASN A 362 38.22 -97.41 37.58
CA ASN A 362 39.49 -97.92 38.09
C ASN A 362 39.31 -98.66 39.43
N GLU A 363 38.57 -98.09 40.39
CA GLU A 363 38.18 -98.78 41.63
C GLU A 363 37.45 -100.10 41.33
N SER A 364 36.50 -100.09 40.40
CA SER A 364 35.77 -101.29 39.98
C SER A 364 36.68 -102.34 39.34
N GLN A 365 37.70 -101.91 38.57
CA GLN A 365 38.72 -102.81 38.02
C GLN A 365 39.60 -103.42 39.11
N SER A 366 40.06 -102.63 40.09
CA SER A 366 40.82 -103.11 41.25
C SER A 366 40.04 -104.17 42.02
N ILE A 367 38.77 -103.89 42.36
CA ILE A 367 37.89 -104.83 43.07
C ILE A 367 37.69 -106.13 42.27
N LYS A 368 37.57 -106.06 40.93
CA LYS A 368 37.49 -107.26 40.08
C LYS A 368 38.78 -108.08 40.11
N GLN A 369 39.93 -107.42 40.09
CA GLN A 369 41.24 -108.08 40.17
C GLN A 369 41.45 -108.73 41.55
N GLU A 370 41.10 -108.04 42.63
CA GLU A 370 41.11 -108.58 44.00
C GLU A 370 40.15 -109.76 44.14
N PHE A 371 38.96 -109.71 43.54
CA PHE A 371 38.03 -110.83 43.52
C PHE A 371 38.58 -112.06 42.79
N GLU A 372 39.19 -111.89 41.61
CA GLU A 372 39.82 -113.02 40.90
C GLU A 372 41.05 -113.55 41.66
N ASN A 373 41.85 -112.69 42.30
CA ASN A 373 42.93 -113.11 43.21
C ASN A 373 42.39 -113.91 44.40
N LEU A 374 41.31 -113.43 45.04
CA LEU A 374 40.65 -114.14 46.14
C LEU A 374 40.13 -115.50 45.68
N LYS A 375 39.48 -115.58 44.52
CA LYS A 375 38.96 -116.82 43.93
C LYS A 375 40.07 -117.82 43.57
N VAL A 376 41.24 -117.34 43.12
CA VAL A 376 42.44 -118.18 42.95
C VAL A 376 42.96 -118.66 44.31
N SER A 377 43.02 -117.79 45.32
CA SER A 377 43.44 -118.18 46.68
C SER A 377 42.43 -119.13 47.37
N GLU A 378 41.14 -119.00 47.08
CA GLU A 378 40.07 -119.87 47.56
C GLU A 378 40.16 -121.24 46.89
N ALA A 379 40.47 -121.29 45.58
CA ALA A 379 40.74 -122.53 44.88
C ALA A 379 41.99 -123.23 45.45
N ALA A 380 43.09 -122.49 45.67
CA ALA A 380 44.30 -123.00 46.30
C ALA A 380 44.03 -123.54 47.72
N ALA A 381 43.35 -122.77 48.58
CA ALA A 381 42.96 -123.21 49.92
C ALA A 381 41.99 -124.41 49.89
N LYS A 382 41.09 -124.49 48.92
CA LYS A 382 40.23 -125.67 48.70
C LYS A 382 41.05 -126.90 48.29
N ASP A 383 42.09 -126.72 47.48
CA ASP A 383 42.97 -127.81 47.07
C ASP A 383 43.91 -128.23 48.22
N GLU A 384 44.46 -127.30 49.01
CA GLU A 384 45.15 -127.60 50.28
C GLU A 384 44.22 -128.35 51.27
N ILE A 385 42.96 -127.94 51.41
CA ILE A 385 41.97 -128.66 52.24
C ILE A 385 41.69 -130.06 51.67
N LYS A 386 41.64 -130.25 50.34
CA LYS A 386 41.54 -131.58 49.74
C LYS A 386 42.81 -132.41 50.00
N GLU A 387 43.99 -131.83 49.90
CA GLU A 387 45.26 -132.51 50.21
C GLU A 387 45.33 -132.91 51.68
N LEU A 388 44.98 -132.02 52.61
CA LEU A 388 44.87 -132.34 54.03
C LEU A 388 43.78 -133.39 54.31
N SER A 389 42.65 -133.32 53.63
CA SER A 389 41.59 -134.34 53.70
C SER A 389 42.06 -135.70 53.15
N ASN A 390 42.87 -135.69 52.09
CA ASN A 390 43.51 -136.88 51.50
C ASN A 390 44.64 -137.41 52.41
N LEU A 391 45.38 -136.55 53.12
CA LEU A 391 46.34 -136.92 54.16
C LEU A 391 45.61 -137.54 55.37
N ILE A 392 44.44 -137.02 55.74
CA ILE A 392 43.55 -137.63 56.75
C ILE A 392 42.96 -138.96 56.24
N ALA A 393 42.66 -139.09 54.95
CA ALA A 393 42.16 -140.33 54.35
C ALA A 393 43.27 -141.40 54.20
N THR A 394 44.50 -141.00 53.90
CA THR A 394 45.67 -141.90 53.81
C THR A 394 46.21 -142.28 55.18
N THR A 395 46.16 -141.40 56.19
CA THR A 395 46.39 -141.79 57.60
C THR A 395 45.28 -142.69 58.14
N LYS A 396 44.01 -142.52 57.69
CA LYS A 396 42.94 -143.52 57.89
C LYS A 396 43.12 -144.82 57.10
N SER A 397 44.11 -144.93 56.22
CA SER A 397 44.47 -146.19 55.56
C SER A 397 45.26 -147.14 56.49
N THR A 398 45.68 -146.66 57.67
CA THR A 398 45.93 -147.51 58.83
C THR A 398 44.82 -147.31 59.87
N ALA A 399 43.87 -148.24 59.86
CA ALA A 399 42.69 -148.36 60.74
C ALA A 399 41.50 -147.40 60.50
N GLY A 400 40.31 -148.01 60.39
CA GLY A 400 39.05 -147.39 60.84
C GLY A 400 37.98 -147.14 59.76
N LYS A 401 37.11 -148.12 59.54
CA LYS A 401 35.84 -147.92 58.82
C LYS A 401 34.87 -147.05 59.64
N SER A 402 34.32 -146.00 59.05
CA SER A 402 32.92 -145.61 59.24
C SER A 402 32.42 -144.86 58.01
N LYS A 403 31.18 -145.14 57.58
CA LYS A 403 30.56 -144.57 56.37
C LYS A 403 29.05 -144.47 56.56
N LEU A 404 28.49 -143.41 55.95
CA LEU A 404 27.07 -143.09 55.68
C LEU A 404 26.26 -142.54 56.86
N ALA A 405 25.35 -141.57 56.69
CA ALA A 405 24.79 -140.88 55.51
C ALA A 405 24.40 -139.43 55.94
N SER A 406 24.02 -138.42 55.15
CA SER A 406 23.95 -138.03 53.72
C SER A 406 22.76 -137.04 53.61
N SER A 407 22.71 -136.21 52.56
CA SER A 407 21.66 -135.19 52.27
C SER A 407 21.72 -133.90 53.14
N SER A 408 21.52 -132.70 52.58
CA SER A 408 21.17 -132.32 51.20
C SER A 408 21.73 -130.95 50.81
N GLU A 409 21.91 -130.71 49.50
CA GLU A 409 22.10 -129.38 48.91
C GLU A 409 20.91 -128.44 49.22
N VAL A 410 21.18 -127.14 49.41
CA VAL A 410 20.30 -126.06 48.89
C VAL A 410 21.16 -124.83 48.54
N ASP A 411 21.17 -124.45 47.26
CA ASP A 411 21.67 -123.15 46.80
C ASP A 411 20.82 -122.00 47.36
N ILE A 412 21.40 -121.10 48.16
CA ILE A 412 20.79 -119.79 48.47
C ILE A 412 21.84 -118.68 48.47
N TRP A 413 22.22 -118.23 47.27
CA TRP A 413 22.60 -116.83 47.04
C TRP A 413 21.82 -116.28 45.87
N GLN A 414 20.65 -115.69 46.17
CA GLN A 414 19.87 -114.99 45.16
C GLN A 414 20.63 -113.75 44.69
N ARG A 415 21.09 -113.79 43.44
CA ARG A 415 21.57 -112.63 42.71
C ARG A 415 20.43 -111.59 42.63
N PRO A 416 20.59 -110.36 43.13
CA PRO A 416 19.57 -109.33 42.97
C PRO A 416 19.29 -109.11 41.48
N LYS A 417 18.04 -109.34 41.10
CA LYS A 417 17.57 -109.14 39.73
C LYS A 417 17.54 -107.64 39.47
N TRP A 418 18.56 -107.12 38.78
CA TRP A 418 18.63 -105.72 38.36
C TRP A 418 17.34 -105.38 37.63
N LYS A 419 16.51 -104.53 38.23
CA LYS A 419 15.36 -103.94 37.54
C LYS A 419 15.87 -102.78 36.71
N GLU A 420 15.60 -102.84 35.41
CA GLU A 420 15.65 -101.67 34.52
C GLU A 420 14.48 -100.74 34.87
N GLU A 421 14.56 -100.04 36.01
CA GLU A 421 13.63 -98.95 36.31
C GLU A 421 14.07 -97.70 35.54
N ARG A 422 13.48 -97.55 34.35
CA ARG A 422 13.46 -96.27 33.63
C ARG A 422 12.64 -95.27 34.45
N PRO A 423 13.21 -94.13 34.89
CA PRO A 423 12.41 -93.03 35.39
C PRO A 423 11.60 -92.47 34.22
N ARG A 424 10.28 -92.66 34.28
CA ARG A 424 9.32 -92.20 33.27
C ARG A 424 9.13 -90.69 33.44
N ILE A 425 10.06 -89.89 32.90
CA ILE A 425 9.96 -88.43 32.91
C ILE A 425 8.63 -88.04 32.25
N GLN A 426 7.78 -87.37 33.02
CA GLN A 426 6.48 -86.90 32.52
C GLN A 426 6.68 -85.77 31.51
N ASN A 427 5.92 -85.82 30.42
CA ASN A 427 5.89 -84.77 29.40
C ASN A 427 5.34 -83.46 29.98
N GLY A 428 6.22 -82.53 30.34
CA GLY A 428 5.90 -81.18 30.77
C GLY A 428 5.98 -80.16 29.63
N ARG A 429 4.86 -79.96 28.92
CA ARG A 429 4.51 -78.76 28.14
C ARG A 429 5.61 -78.13 27.26
N ARG A 430 5.65 -78.54 25.98
CA ARG A 430 6.24 -77.71 24.91
C ARG A 430 5.48 -76.38 24.82
N HIS A 431 6.21 -75.26 24.87
CA HIS A 431 5.78 -74.04 24.19
C HIS A 431 6.51 -73.96 22.85
N SER A 432 5.75 -73.75 21.78
CA SER A 432 6.28 -73.65 20.42
C SER A 432 6.94 -72.28 20.23
N ILE A 433 8.22 -72.26 19.88
CA ILE A 433 8.88 -71.12 19.24
C ILE A 433 9.27 -71.57 17.82
N GLY A 434 9.01 -70.69 16.85
CA GLY A 434 8.87 -71.05 15.45
C GLY A 434 10.17 -71.22 14.65
N GLU A 435 9.94 -71.50 13.37
CA GLU A 435 10.87 -71.72 12.27
C GLU A 435 12.19 -70.91 12.28
N PRO A 436 13.34 -71.56 11.98
CA PRO A 436 14.52 -70.85 11.50
C PRO A 436 14.39 -70.58 9.98
N ALA A 437 13.94 -69.38 9.62
CA ALA A 437 14.04 -68.90 8.24
C ALA A 437 15.52 -68.65 7.87
N LYS A 438 15.88 -69.05 6.65
CA LYS A 438 17.24 -69.06 6.08
C LYS A 438 17.93 -67.68 6.21
N PHE A 439 19.01 -67.60 7.00
CA PHE A 439 19.93 -66.45 6.99
C PHE A 439 21.29 -66.88 6.43
N LYS A 440 21.72 -66.28 5.31
CA LYS A 440 23.06 -66.48 4.75
C LYS A 440 24.00 -65.45 5.35
N VAL A 441 25.06 -65.90 6.01
CA VAL A 441 26.19 -65.06 6.41
C VAL A 441 27.36 -65.35 5.45
N PRO A 442 27.88 -64.38 4.70
CA PRO A 442 29.16 -64.52 4.01
C PRO A 442 30.30 -64.49 5.04
N VAL A 443 31.16 -65.49 4.99
CA VAL A 443 32.41 -65.53 5.77
C VAL A 443 33.38 -64.49 5.19
N LEU A 444 33.98 -63.68 6.07
CA LEU A 444 35.11 -62.83 5.74
C LEU A 444 36.36 -63.71 5.65
N ASP A 445 36.92 -63.85 4.46
CA ASP A 445 38.26 -64.40 4.27
C ASP A 445 39.21 -63.28 3.82
N THR A 446 40.37 -63.22 4.46
CA THR A 446 41.41 -62.24 4.19
C THR A 446 42.60 -62.96 3.58
N THR A 447 43.02 -62.59 2.37
CA THR A 447 44.43 -62.36 1.97
C THR A 447 44.53 -62.16 0.45
N GLN A 448 45.64 -61.50 0.03
CA GLN A 448 46.14 -61.40 -1.35
C GLN A 448 45.32 -60.53 -2.33
N LYS A 449 45.93 -59.82 -3.30
CA LYS A 449 47.25 -59.15 -3.36
C LYS A 449 47.14 -58.04 -4.43
N GLU A 450 48.14 -57.17 -4.50
CA GLU A 450 48.23 -56.09 -5.48
C GLU A 450 48.14 -56.59 -6.94
N ASP A 451 47.59 -55.77 -7.84
CA ASP A 451 48.40 -55.33 -8.98
C ASP A 451 47.87 -54.05 -9.66
N TRP A 452 48.83 -53.35 -10.26
CA TRP A 452 48.76 -51.99 -10.80
C TRP A 452 48.40 -51.99 -12.29
N PHE A 453 47.51 -51.10 -12.76
CA PHE A 453 47.68 -50.42 -14.06
C PHE A 453 46.95 -49.07 -14.15
N VAL A 454 47.63 -48.11 -14.78
CA VAL A 454 47.21 -46.71 -14.94
C VAL A 454 46.85 -46.44 -16.41
N ALA A 455 45.83 -45.63 -16.66
CA ALA A 455 45.62 -45.00 -17.97
C ALA A 455 45.09 -43.56 -17.83
N SER A 456 45.95 -42.61 -18.22
CA SER A 456 45.80 -41.18 -18.56
C SER A 456 44.48 -40.43 -18.22
N LEU A 457 44.48 -39.29 -17.52
CA LEU A 457 45.17 -38.00 -17.73
C LEU A 457 44.79 -37.23 -19.02
N SER A 458 43.81 -36.32 -18.90
CA SER A 458 43.74 -34.96 -19.50
C SER A 458 42.39 -34.33 -19.05
N ASN A 459 42.25 -33.10 -18.53
CA ASN A 459 43.17 -31.96 -18.43
C ASN A 459 43.27 -31.39 -17.00
N VAL A 460 44.50 -31.10 -16.58
CA VAL A 460 44.89 -29.99 -15.67
C VAL A 460 45.03 -28.73 -16.57
N SER A 461 44.99 -27.45 -16.19
CA SER A 461 45.05 -26.70 -14.91
C SER A 461 44.14 -25.46 -15.08
N ASP A 462 43.95 -24.47 -14.19
CA ASP A 462 44.78 -23.81 -13.16
C ASP A 462 43.81 -22.89 -12.35
N MET A 463 44.04 -22.31 -11.17
CA MET A 463 45.27 -21.97 -10.44
C MET A 463 45.00 -21.94 -8.92
N LYS A 464 45.95 -22.50 -8.16
CA LYS A 464 46.55 -21.98 -6.91
C LYS A 464 45.74 -21.83 -5.61
N ALA A 465 46.22 -22.56 -4.59
CA ALA A 465 45.78 -22.51 -3.20
C ALA A 465 46.66 -21.59 -2.30
N THR A 466 46.13 -21.30 -1.11
CA THR A 466 46.84 -21.23 0.19
C THR A 466 45.87 -21.82 1.22
N SER A 467 46.07 -23.00 1.82
CA SER A 467 47.10 -23.36 2.83
C SER A 467 47.14 -22.35 3.98
N SER A 468 47.09 -22.72 5.27
CA SER A 468 46.85 -23.98 5.98
C SER A 468 46.53 -23.63 7.45
N ILE A 469 45.78 -24.45 8.19
CA ILE A 469 45.94 -24.63 9.64
C ILE A 469 45.30 -25.97 10.05
N ALA A 470 46.00 -26.72 10.88
CA ALA A 470 45.62 -28.07 11.28
C ALA A 470 44.45 -28.08 12.28
N THR A 471 43.63 -29.12 12.21
CA THR A 471 42.67 -29.49 13.26
C THR A 471 43.24 -30.67 14.04
N ASP A 472 44.02 -30.37 15.09
CA ASP A 472 44.36 -31.38 16.09
C ASP A 472 43.22 -31.56 17.10
N TYR A 473 43.13 -32.80 17.57
CA TYR A 473 42.22 -33.33 18.58
C TYR A 473 42.13 -32.46 19.84
N MET A 474 40.91 -32.25 20.35
CA MET A 474 40.59 -32.43 21.78
C MET A 474 39.10 -32.76 21.93
N GLU A 475 38.82 -33.94 22.47
CA GLU A 475 37.52 -34.41 22.93
C GLU A 475 37.42 -34.13 24.43
N HIS A 476 36.50 -33.26 24.87
CA HIS A 476 36.14 -33.13 26.30
C HIS A 476 34.68 -32.75 26.51
N GLU A 477 33.92 -33.76 26.91
CA GLU A 477 32.84 -33.76 27.89
C GLU A 477 32.81 -32.54 28.85
N TYR A 478 31.69 -31.82 28.88
CA TYR A 478 31.24 -31.05 30.05
C TYR A 478 29.70 -30.99 30.10
N ASP A 479 29.15 -31.54 31.17
CA ASP A 479 27.78 -31.26 31.64
C ASP A 479 27.87 -30.33 32.87
N LEU A 480 26.84 -29.50 33.05
CA LEU A 480 26.52 -28.73 34.28
C LEU A 480 27.47 -27.58 34.71
N VAL A 481 26.96 -26.33 34.64
CA VAL A 481 26.52 -25.54 35.82
C VAL A 481 26.01 -24.14 35.38
N ASP A 482 25.04 -23.63 36.13
CA ASP A 482 24.34 -22.35 35.98
C ASP A 482 25.21 -21.12 36.37
N GLY A 483 24.78 -19.90 36.00
CA GLY A 483 25.27 -18.67 36.65
C GLY A 483 26.01 -17.63 35.79
N THR A 484 25.24 -16.73 35.18
CA THR A 484 25.52 -15.27 35.04
C THR A 484 26.85 -14.74 34.49
N HIS A 485 26.70 -13.88 33.47
CA HIS A 485 27.54 -12.69 33.16
C HIS A 485 28.95 -12.90 32.57
N LEU A 486 29.06 -12.69 31.25
CA LEU A 486 29.97 -11.66 30.70
C LEU A 486 29.55 -11.22 29.28
N ASP A 487 29.75 -9.93 28.99
CA ASP A 487 29.31 -9.25 27.77
C ASP A 487 30.39 -9.23 26.65
N GLY A 488 29.93 -9.23 25.40
CA GLY A 488 30.52 -8.46 24.31
C GLY A 488 31.86 -8.87 23.68
N MET A 489 31.87 -9.81 22.71
CA MET A 489 32.85 -9.77 21.60
C MET A 489 32.51 -10.53 20.28
N GLU A 490 31.27 -10.50 19.75
CA GLU A 490 30.98 -11.25 18.48
C GLU A 490 30.33 -10.51 17.30
N ASN A 491 30.12 -9.18 17.39
CA ASN A 491 29.42 -8.42 16.33
C ASN A 491 30.30 -7.62 15.34
N SER A 492 31.63 -7.59 15.52
CA SER A 492 32.50 -6.69 14.73
C SER A 492 32.76 -7.15 13.28
N VAL A 493 32.83 -8.47 13.03
CA VAL A 493 33.23 -9.02 11.71
C VAL A 493 32.09 -8.97 10.69
N LYS A 494 30.85 -9.26 11.13
CA LYS A 494 29.64 -9.26 10.27
C LYS A 494 29.27 -7.84 9.81
N GLN A 495 29.57 -6.81 10.60
CA GLN A 495 29.36 -5.39 10.27
C GLN A 495 30.30 -4.87 9.15
N LYS A 496 31.58 -5.30 9.15
CA LYS A 496 32.58 -4.83 8.15
C LYS A 496 32.21 -5.21 6.72
N LYS A 497 31.65 -6.42 6.49
CA LYS A 497 31.21 -6.88 5.16
C LYS A 497 29.95 -6.14 4.66
N LYS A 498 28.99 -5.80 5.54
CA LYS A 498 27.81 -5.00 5.16
C LYS A 498 28.19 -3.59 4.70
N LYS A 499 29.14 -2.92 5.38
CA LYS A 499 29.60 -1.56 5.03
C LYS A 499 30.28 -1.49 3.65
N THR A 500 31.07 -2.49 3.25
CA THR A 500 31.72 -2.51 1.92
C THR A 500 30.75 -2.79 0.78
N ILE A 501 29.73 -3.64 0.99
CA ILE A 501 28.69 -3.90 -0.02
C ILE A 501 27.82 -2.65 -0.23
N LEU A 502 27.35 -2.00 0.84
CA LEU A 502 26.58 -0.76 0.75
C LEU A 502 27.37 0.37 0.08
N ARG A 503 28.69 0.47 0.31
CA ARG A 503 29.54 1.43 -0.40
C ARG A 503 29.60 1.14 -1.92
N ARG A 504 29.81 -0.12 -2.33
CA ARG A 504 29.79 -0.51 -3.76
C ARG A 504 28.43 -0.23 -4.43
N PHE A 505 27.31 -0.46 -3.73
CA PHE A 505 25.97 -0.12 -4.25
C PHE A 505 25.76 1.40 -4.38
N GLY A 506 26.18 2.19 -3.38
CA GLY A 506 26.13 3.65 -3.45
C GLY A 506 26.98 4.22 -4.58
N ASP A 507 28.16 3.65 -4.82
CA ASP A 507 29.06 4.05 -5.92
C ASP A 507 28.48 3.69 -7.30
N LEU A 508 27.76 2.56 -7.43
CA LEU A 508 27.06 2.20 -8.67
C LEU A 508 25.92 3.18 -8.98
N LEU A 509 25.08 3.53 -8.00
CA LEU A 509 23.99 4.49 -8.17
C LEU A 509 24.52 5.88 -8.56
N ARG A 510 25.62 6.32 -7.92
CA ARG A 510 26.25 7.61 -8.21
C ARG A 510 26.89 7.68 -9.61
N ARG A 511 27.38 6.55 -10.14
CA ARG A 511 27.87 6.44 -11.53
C ARG A 511 26.74 6.29 -12.56
N SER A 512 25.61 5.68 -12.18
CA SER A 512 24.42 5.55 -13.05
C SER A 512 23.86 6.93 -13.44
N ASN A 513 23.72 7.83 -12.47
CA ASN A 513 23.16 9.17 -12.71
C ASN A 513 24.02 10.04 -13.66
N PHE A 514 25.33 9.79 -13.76
CA PHE A 514 26.21 10.49 -14.71
C PHE A 514 26.05 10.04 -16.18
N ARG A 515 25.54 8.83 -16.44
CA ARG A 515 25.27 8.40 -17.84
C ARG A 515 23.99 9.03 -18.41
N ARG A 516 23.01 9.35 -17.54
CA ARG A 516 21.70 9.86 -17.96
C ARG A 516 21.73 11.34 -18.35
N SER A 517 22.67 12.13 -17.82
CA SER A 517 22.88 13.54 -18.17
C SER A 517 23.61 13.75 -19.51
N ASN A 518 24.34 12.75 -20.02
CA ASN A 518 25.03 12.86 -21.32
C ASN A 518 24.18 12.37 -22.51
N SER A 519 23.01 11.76 -22.28
CA SER A 519 22.11 11.31 -23.37
C SER A 519 21.14 12.39 -23.88
N SER A 520 21.02 13.53 -23.18
CA SER A 520 20.07 14.61 -23.54
C SER A 520 20.68 15.74 -24.37
N SER A 521 21.91 15.61 -24.87
CA SER A 521 22.62 16.66 -25.63
C SER A 521 22.86 16.31 -27.11
N LEU A 522 22.31 15.21 -27.62
CA LEU A 522 22.47 14.77 -29.02
C LEU A 522 21.10 14.52 -29.69
N ARG A 523 20.25 15.56 -29.71
CA ARG A 523 19.05 15.58 -30.57
C ARG A 523 18.56 16.99 -30.91
N SER A 524 19.45 17.81 -31.47
CA SER A 524 19.11 19.07 -32.13
C SER A 524 20.16 19.44 -33.19
N SER A 525 19.96 18.92 -34.41
CA SER A 525 20.55 19.38 -35.67
C SER A 525 19.53 19.05 -36.77
#